data_AF-A0A7S4I4L6-F1
#
_entry.id   AF-A0A7S4I4L6-F1
#
_cell.length_a   1.000
_cell.length_b   1.000
_cell.length_c   1.000
_cell.angle_alpha   90.00
_cell.angle_beta   90.00
_cell.angle_gamma   90.00
#
_symmetry.space_group_name_H-M   'P 1'
#
loop_
_entity.id
_entity.type
_entity.pdbx_description
1 polymer ?
#
loop_
_entity_poly.entity_id
_entity_poly.type
_entity_poly.pdbx_seq_one_letter_code
_entity_poly.pdbx_strand_id
1 'polypeptide(L)'
;PNPARVAGLTGCRVRRATMASSVASAKEMERWRRERELEKATKVEMPDAARKGFHSMAVDMEQLAKFERKAHKLVDRQEAKANELEVEPIINVMGSTAGAGSGDFHTYRGYRAKEVTRLKDFEEERKEEAAKAAWEKERQELAAEQEARASKRADKRVKKKAKRKANAAAGSSKKPKTDEGGEGDEEEEDDDE
;
A
#
# COMPACT_ATOMS: atom_id res chain seq x y z
N PRO A 1 17.30 41.01 28.52
CA PRO A 1 17.33 41.21 29.98
C PRO A 1 18.23 40.17 30.67
N ASN A 2 19.51 40.55 30.77
CA ASN A 2 20.51 40.07 31.74
C ASN A 2 19.98 40.20 33.20
N PRO A 3 20.75 39.87 34.25
CA PRO A 3 21.73 38.79 34.49
C PRO A 3 21.66 38.28 35.96
N ALA A 4 22.45 37.27 36.34
CA ALA A 4 23.31 37.31 37.54
C ALA A 4 23.98 35.93 37.75
N ARG A 5 25.31 35.79 37.62
CA ARG A 5 26.36 36.16 38.60
C ARG A 5 26.33 35.22 39.82
N VAL A 6 27.41 34.66 40.35
CA VAL A 6 28.85 34.65 40.10
C VAL A 6 29.44 33.51 40.94
N ALA A 7 30.65 33.07 40.59
CA ALA A 7 31.77 32.75 41.50
C ALA A 7 31.61 31.53 42.43
N GLY A 8 32.66 30.77 42.70
CA GLY A 8 34.06 31.00 42.43
C GLY A 8 34.89 29.79 42.82
N LEU A 9 36.11 29.78 42.29
CA LEU A 9 37.18 28.85 42.60
C LEU A 9 37.44 28.76 44.10
N THR A 10 37.70 27.56 44.62
CA THR A 10 38.76 27.32 45.61
C THR A 10 39.07 25.82 45.70
N GLY A 11 40.37 25.50 45.74
CA GLY A 11 40.86 24.36 46.53
C GLY A 11 41.01 23.03 45.82
N CYS A 12 42.15 22.84 45.14
CA CYS A 12 42.68 21.51 44.91
C CYS A 12 43.47 21.06 46.17
N ARG A 13 43.30 19.77 46.53
CA ARG A 13 44.15 18.95 47.43
C ARG A 13 43.83 19.15 48.93
N VAL A 14 43.46 18.12 49.69
CA VAL A 14 44.24 16.90 49.97
C VAL A 14 43.34 15.66 50.02
N ARG A 15 43.63 14.68 49.16
CA ARG A 15 43.16 13.31 49.35
C ARG A 15 43.85 12.75 50.59
N ARG A 16 43.13 12.55 51.69
CA ARG A 16 43.50 11.58 52.72
C ARG A 16 42.67 10.33 52.47
N ALA A 17 43.35 9.26 52.05
CA ALA A 17 42.76 7.95 52.00
C ALA A 17 42.52 7.47 53.44
N THR A 18 41.26 7.23 53.81
CA THR A 18 40.91 6.31 54.89
C THR A 18 40.37 5.05 54.25
N MET A 19 41.11 3.95 54.39
CA MET A 19 40.71 2.64 53.91
C MET A 19 39.52 2.08 54.69
N ALA A 20 38.73 1.27 54.00
CA ALA A 20 37.72 0.30 54.47
C ALA A 20 36.31 0.79 54.85
N SER A 21 35.34 0.58 53.94
CA SER A 21 34.25 -0.37 54.22
C SER A 21 33.69 -0.92 52.90
N SER A 22 33.64 -2.25 52.79
CA SER A 22 33.31 -3.01 51.58
C SER A 22 31.81 -3.24 51.40
N VAL A 23 30.98 -2.26 51.73
CA VAL A 23 29.52 -2.41 51.63
C VAL A 23 28.98 -1.20 50.89
N ALA A 24 28.52 -1.43 49.66
CA ALA A 24 27.82 -0.43 48.86
C ALA A 24 26.70 0.20 49.69
N SER A 25 26.50 1.51 49.54
CA SER A 25 25.50 2.24 50.31
C SER A 25 24.12 1.60 50.12
N ALA A 26 23.27 1.59 51.15
CA ALA A 26 21.94 0.97 51.07
C ALA A 26 21.13 1.45 49.85
N LYS A 27 21.30 2.71 49.45
CA LYS A 27 20.70 3.30 48.24
C LYS A 27 21.26 2.73 46.93
N GLU A 28 22.54 2.35 46.90
CA GLU A 28 23.16 1.70 45.75
C GLU A 28 22.71 0.25 45.63
N MET A 29 22.57 -0.44 46.75
CA MET A 29 22.02 -1.80 46.78
C MET A 29 20.55 -1.84 46.36
N GLU A 30 19.73 -0.85 46.72
CA GLU A 30 18.37 -0.70 46.20
C GLU A 30 18.31 -0.38 44.71
N ARG A 31 19.25 0.43 44.20
CA ARG A 31 19.36 0.69 42.76
C ARG A 31 19.71 -0.57 41.98
N TRP A 32 20.71 -1.33 42.42
CA TRP A 32 21.07 -2.60 41.78
C TRP A 32 19.98 -3.67 41.89
N ARG A 33 19.19 -3.66 42.98
CA ARG A 33 18.00 -4.53 43.09
C ARG A 33 16.93 -4.13 42.07
N ARG A 34 16.61 -2.83 41.96
CA ARG A 34 15.68 -2.33 40.94
C ARG A 34 16.17 -2.63 39.54
N GLU A 35 17.45 -2.42 39.24
CA GLU A 35 18.03 -2.72 37.92
C GLU A 35 17.93 -4.21 37.59
N ARG A 36 18.20 -5.11 38.54
CA ARG A 36 18.00 -6.57 38.35
C ARG A 36 16.54 -6.98 38.21
N GLU A 37 15.63 -6.29 38.89
CA GLU A 37 14.18 -6.52 38.75
C GLU A 37 13.67 -6.02 37.40
N LEU A 38 14.20 -4.90 36.91
CA LEU A 38 13.94 -4.36 35.58
C LEU A 38 14.53 -5.25 34.47
N GLU A 39 15.72 -5.83 34.65
CA GLU A 39 16.31 -6.82 33.73
C GLU A 39 15.47 -8.10 33.63
N LYS A 40 14.76 -8.48 34.70
CA LYS A 40 13.84 -9.63 34.71
C LYS A 40 12.45 -9.29 34.18
N ALA A 41 12.13 -8.02 33.99
CA ALA A 41 10.85 -7.60 33.45
C ALA A 41 10.80 -7.86 31.93
N THR A 42 10.02 -8.84 31.51
CA THR A 42 9.83 -9.20 30.09
C THR A 42 8.99 -8.19 29.31
N LYS A 43 8.46 -7.15 29.97
CA LYS A 43 7.56 -6.16 29.39
C LYS A 43 8.32 -4.87 29.14
N VAL A 44 8.51 -4.53 27.86
CA VAL A 44 9.06 -3.22 27.46
C VAL A 44 8.14 -2.11 27.99
N GLU A 45 8.70 -1.22 28.81
CA GLU A 45 8.02 -0.04 29.32
C GLU A 45 7.91 1.01 28.20
N MET A 46 6.86 0.88 27.40
CA MET A 46 6.46 1.90 26.44
C MET A 46 5.53 2.93 27.10
N PRO A 47 5.62 4.23 26.72
CA PRO A 47 4.71 5.25 27.22
C PRO A 47 3.26 4.92 26.85
N ASP A 48 2.31 5.22 27.73
CA ASP A 48 0.90 4.83 27.57
C ASP A 48 0.26 5.40 26.29
N ALA A 49 0.75 6.53 25.78
CA ALA A 49 0.34 7.09 24.50
C ALA A 49 0.68 6.14 23.33
N ALA A 50 1.86 5.49 23.35
CA ALA A 50 2.26 4.53 22.32
C ALA A 50 1.45 3.22 22.43
N ARG A 51 1.09 2.80 23.65
CA ARG A 51 0.21 1.63 23.88
C ARG A 51 -1.22 1.87 23.39
N LYS A 52 -1.76 3.07 23.64
CA LYS A 52 -3.10 3.48 23.19
C LYS A 52 -3.16 3.72 21.68
N GLY A 53 -2.09 4.21 21.06
CA GLY A 53 -1.98 4.35 19.60
C GLY A 53 -2.15 3.03 18.84
N PHE A 54 -1.70 1.91 19.40
CA PHE A 54 -1.93 0.58 18.84
C PHE A 54 -3.39 0.11 18.95
N HIS A 55 -4.13 0.54 19.99
CA HIS A 55 -5.55 0.18 20.15
C HIS A 55 -6.46 1.02 19.24
N SER A 56 -6.07 2.26 18.91
CA SER A 56 -6.74 3.03 17.85
C SER A 56 -6.45 2.52 16.44
N MET A 57 -5.42 1.69 16.26
CA MET A 57 -5.16 0.94 15.02
C MET A 57 -5.87 -0.41 15.00
N ALA A 58 -6.45 -0.87 16.12
CA ALA A 58 -7.26 -2.06 16.13
C ALA A 58 -8.55 -1.79 15.36
N VAL A 59 -8.88 -2.68 14.42
CA VAL A 59 -10.09 -2.56 13.63
C VAL A 59 -11.29 -2.77 14.55
N ASP A 60 -12.13 -1.76 14.68
CA ASP A 60 -13.41 -1.87 15.38
C ASP A 60 -14.34 -2.82 14.61
N MET A 61 -14.35 -4.09 14.99
CA MET A 61 -15.11 -5.15 14.30
C MET A 61 -16.60 -4.83 14.18
N GLU A 62 -17.18 -4.16 15.18
CA GLU A 62 -18.58 -3.73 15.11
C GLU A 62 -18.83 -2.63 14.09
N GLN A 63 -17.88 -1.71 13.93
CA GLN A 63 -17.98 -0.67 12.90
C GLN A 63 -17.82 -1.30 11.52
N LEU A 64 -16.85 -2.20 11.35
CA LEU A 64 -16.65 -2.93 10.11
C LEU A 64 -17.90 -3.72 9.71
N ALA A 65 -18.50 -4.49 10.63
CA ALA A 65 -19.73 -5.22 10.37
C ALA A 65 -20.92 -4.30 9.98
N LYS A 66 -20.99 -3.08 10.54
CA LYS A 66 -21.98 -2.08 10.13
C LYS A 66 -21.71 -1.56 8.71
N PHE A 67 -20.44 -1.33 8.36
CA PHE A 67 -20.04 -0.92 7.01
C PHE A 67 -20.31 -2.01 5.99
N GLU A 68 -19.97 -3.27 6.28
CA GLU A 68 -20.25 -4.43 5.41
C GLU A 68 -21.74 -4.56 5.13
N ARG A 69 -22.59 -4.52 6.16
CA ARG A 69 -24.06 -4.54 5.98
C ARG A 69 -24.57 -3.38 5.12
N LYS A 70 -23.96 -2.19 5.26
CA LYS A 70 -24.34 -1.02 4.45
C LYS A 70 -23.87 -1.17 3.00
N ALA A 71 -22.70 -1.74 2.78
CA ALA A 71 -22.17 -2.03 1.45
C ALA A 71 -23.05 -3.06 0.73
N HIS A 72 -23.39 -4.18 1.38
CA HIS A 72 -24.31 -5.18 0.82
C HIS A 72 -25.65 -4.55 0.40
N LYS A 73 -26.29 -3.78 1.29
CA LYS A 73 -27.55 -3.09 0.94
C LYS A 73 -27.43 -2.13 -0.25
N LEU A 74 -26.26 -1.52 -0.43
CA LEU A 74 -26.02 -0.62 -1.57
C LEU A 74 -25.94 -1.43 -2.86
N VAL A 75 -25.18 -2.53 -2.84
CA VAL A 75 -25.05 -3.47 -3.97
C VAL A 75 -26.40 -4.06 -4.34
N ASP A 76 -27.14 -4.60 -3.36
CA ASP A 76 -28.48 -5.16 -3.60
C ASP A 76 -29.41 -4.15 -4.29
N ARG A 77 -29.35 -2.89 -3.87
CA ARG A 77 -30.14 -1.80 -4.47
C ARG A 77 -29.67 -1.47 -5.89
N GLN A 78 -28.38 -1.56 -6.18
CA GLN A 78 -27.85 -1.35 -7.53
C GLN A 78 -28.24 -2.51 -8.45
N GLU A 79 -28.10 -3.75 -8.00
CA GLU A 79 -28.49 -4.95 -8.74
C GLU A 79 -30.00 -4.98 -9.01
N ALA A 80 -30.82 -4.62 -8.02
CA ALA A 80 -32.26 -4.52 -8.22
C ALA A 80 -32.63 -3.50 -9.31
N LYS A 81 -31.96 -2.34 -9.31
CA LYS A 81 -32.17 -1.31 -10.36
C LYS A 81 -31.66 -1.74 -11.73
N ALA A 82 -30.56 -2.48 -11.79
CA ALA A 82 -30.02 -2.97 -13.06
C ALA A 82 -30.90 -4.07 -13.67
N ASN A 83 -31.53 -4.90 -12.83
CA ASN A 83 -32.42 -5.98 -13.26
C ASN A 83 -33.86 -5.53 -13.50
N GLU A 84 -34.24 -4.33 -13.06
CA GLU A 84 -35.55 -3.73 -13.32
C GLU A 84 -35.64 -3.33 -14.79
N LEU A 85 -36.30 -4.18 -15.60
CA LEU A 85 -36.63 -3.84 -16.98
C LEU A 85 -37.73 -2.77 -16.96
N GLU A 86 -37.35 -1.52 -17.14
CA GLU A 86 -38.30 -0.40 -17.25
C GLU A 86 -39.06 -0.50 -18.58
N VAL A 87 -40.17 -1.25 -18.58
CA VAL A 87 -41.11 -1.32 -19.69
C VAL A 87 -42.14 -0.22 -19.49
N GLU A 88 -42.13 0.80 -20.35
CA GLU A 88 -43.16 1.84 -20.34
C GLU A 88 -44.44 1.32 -21.02
N PRO A 89 -45.54 1.03 -20.29
CA PRO A 89 -46.78 0.61 -20.92
C PRO A 89 -47.40 1.78 -21.67
N ILE A 90 -47.69 1.58 -22.96
CA ILE A 90 -48.39 2.57 -23.79
C ILE A 90 -49.90 2.35 -23.61
N ILE A 91 -50.52 3.15 -22.74
CA ILE A 91 -51.90 2.88 -22.27
C ILE A 91 -52.97 3.29 -23.29
N ASN A 92 -52.68 4.24 -24.20
CA ASN A 92 -53.69 4.84 -25.10
C ASN A 92 -53.24 4.81 -26.58
N VAL A 93 -53.07 3.63 -27.16
CA VAL A 93 -52.79 3.50 -28.60
C VAL A 93 -54.07 3.70 -29.40
N MET A 94 -54.20 4.86 -30.04
CA MET A 94 -55.26 5.14 -31.01
C MET A 94 -55.02 4.29 -32.29
N GLY A 95 -56.09 3.80 -32.92
CA GLY A 95 -56.00 2.85 -34.02
C GLY A 95 -55.16 3.36 -35.20
N SER A 96 -54.47 2.45 -35.90
CA SER A 96 -53.49 2.78 -36.96
C SER A 96 -54.03 3.59 -38.14
N THR A 97 -55.36 3.69 -38.28
CA THR A 97 -56.05 4.45 -39.33
C THR A 97 -56.68 5.75 -38.86
N ALA A 98 -56.63 6.06 -37.56
CA ALA A 98 -57.19 7.29 -37.05
C ALA A 98 -56.18 8.44 -37.24
N GLY A 99 -56.70 9.62 -37.61
CA GLY A 99 -55.88 10.78 -37.96
C GLY A 99 -55.12 11.38 -36.78
N ALA A 100 -54.14 12.23 -37.05
CA ALA A 100 -53.33 12.90 -36.02
C ALA A 100 -54.22 13.69 -35.05
N GLY A 101 -54.26 13.25 -33.79
CA GLY A 101 -54.97 13.93 -32.71
C GLY A 101 -54.16 15.12 -32.17
N SER A 102 -54.83 16.06 -31.49
CA SER A 102 -54.17 17.24 -30.90
C SER A 102 -53.11 16.92 -29.84
N GLY A 103 -53.19 15.74 -29.21
CA GLY A 103 -52.21 15.27 -28.22
C GLY A 103 -51.00 14.53 -28.80
N ASP A 104 -51.03 14.17 -30.09
CA ASP A 104 -50.03 13.30 -30.72
C ASP A 104 -48.66 13.99 -30.87
N PHE A 105 -48.67 15.33 -31.01
CA PHE A 105 -47.42 16.09 -31.02
C PHE A 105 -46.68 16.02 -29.68
N HIS A 106 -47.41 16.03 -28.56
CA HIS A 106 -46.79 16.00 -27.24
C HIS A 106 -46.28 14.61 -26.86
N THR A 107 -46.96 13.55 -27.29
CA THR A 107 -46.48 12.17 -27.15
C THR A 107 -45.18 11.99 -27.94
N TYR A 108 -45.14 12.38 -29.23
CA TYR A 108 -43.93 12.33 -30.05
C TYR A 108 -42.77 13.11 -29.42
N ARG A 109 -43.02 14.34 -28.95
CA ARG A 109 -41.98 15.17 -28.30
C ARG A 109 -41.40 14.48 -27.06
N GLY A 110 -42.24 13.84 -26.24
CA GLY A 110 -41.80 13.06 -25.08
C GLY A 110 -40.95 11.86 -25.48
N TYR A 111 -41.44 11.03 -26.41
CA TYR A 111 -40.70 9.86 -26.89
C TYR A 111 -39.38 10.23 -27.56
N ARG A 112 -39.34 11.30 -28.36
CA ARG A 112 -38.10 11.77 -28.99
C ARG A 112 -37.06 12.21 -27.96
N ALA A 113 -37.49 12.89 -26.90
CA ALA A 113 -36.58 13.29 -25.83
C ALA A 113 -35.96 12.07 -25.13
N LYS A 114 -36.80 11.07 -24.78
CA LYS A 114 -36.34 9.80 -24.19
C LYS A 114 -35.41 9.01 -25.11
N GLU A 115 -35.73 8.99 -26.40
CA GLU A 115 -34.90 8.31 -27.39
C GLU A 115 -33.54 8.99 -27.57
N VAL A 116 -33.50 10.32 -27.57
CA VAL A 116 -32.23 11.06 -27.65
C VAL A 116 -31.38 10.84 -26.40
N THR A 117 -31.98 10.77 -25.20
CA THR A 117 -31.22 10.43 -23.98
C THR A 117 -30.70 9.00 -24.06
N ARG A 118 -31.55 8.04 -24.43
CA ARG A 118 -31.17 6.63 -24.59
C ARG A 118 -30.01 6.44 -25.57
N LEU A 119 -30.04 7.12 -26.72
CA LEU A 119 -28.96 7.06 -27.71
C LEU A 119 -27.65 7.64 -27.16
N LYS A 120 -27.71 8.73 -26.39
CA LYS A 120 -26.52 9.31 -25.74
C LYS A 120 -25.92 8.36 -24.72
N ASP A 121 -26.75 7.73 -23.88
CA ASP A 121 -26.30 6.77 -22.86
C ASP A 121 -25.56 5.61 -23.54
N PHE A 122 -26.08 5.04 -24.62
CA PHE A 122 -25.37 4.00 -25.39
C PHE A 122 -24.08 4.48 -26.07
N GLU A 123 -24.04 5.72 -26.54
CA GLU A 123 -22.81 6.29 -27.11
C GLU A 123 -21.74 6.50 -26.02
N GLU A 124 -22.13 6.88 -24.82
CA GLU A 124 -21.26 7.04 -23.65
C GLU A 124 -20.74 5.67 -23.18
N GLU A 125 -21.61 4.68 -23.01
CA GLU A 125 -21.23 3.30 -22.69
C GLU A 125 -20.22 2.74 -23.69
N ARG A 126 -20.46 2.91 -24.99
CA ARG A 126 -19.52 2.48 -26.05
C ARG A 126 -18.15 3.15 -25.91
N LYS A 127 -18.11 4.45 -25.60
CA LYS A 127 -16.84 5.17 -25.40
C LYS A 127 -16.10 4.66 -24.17
N GLU A 128 -16.82 4.42 -23.08
CA GLU A 128 -16.23 3.85 -21.87
C GLU A 128 -15.68 2.45 -22.08
N GLU A 129 -16.42 1.57 -22.77
CA GLU A 129 -15.97 0.22 -23.11
C GLU A 129 -14.72 0.24 -23.98
N ALA A 130 -14.69 1.12 -24.99
CA ALA A 130 -13.50 1.30 -25.84
C ALA A 130 -12.29 1.79 -25.03
N ALA A 131 -12.48 2.74 -24.11
CA ALA A 131 -11.42 3.24 -23.25
C ALA A 131 -10.93 2.17 -22.25
N LYS A 132 -11.85 1.40 -21.64
CA LYS A 132 -11.52 0.27 -20.75
C LYS A 132 -10.71 -0.79 -21.49
N ALA A 133 -11.14 -1.17 -22.70
CA ALA A 133 -10.44 -2.14 -23.52
C ALA A 133 -9.04 -1.67 -23.95
N ALA A 134 -8.87 -0.38 -24.26
CA ALA A 134 -7.55 0.20 -24.55
C ALA A 134 -6.63 0.14 -23.33
N TRP A 135 -7.13 0.57 -22.17
CA TRP A 135 -6.38 0.53 -20.91
C TRP A 135 -5.98 -0.89 -20.50
N GLU A 136 -6.88 -1.86 -20.66
CA GLU A 136 -6.58 -3.26 -20.36
C GLU A 136 -5.48 -3.83 -21.26
N LYS A 137 -5.45 -3.45 -22.55
CA LYS A 137 -4.38 -3.82 -23.47
C LYS A 137 -3.04 -3.23 -23.05
N GLU A 138 -2.98 -1.93 -22.81
CA GLU A 138 -1.76 -1.24 -22.35
C GLU A 138 -1.22 -1.88 -21.05
N ARG A 139 -2.11 -2.22 -20.12
CA ARG A 139 -1.73 -2.88 -18.87
C ARG A 139 -1.17 -4.29 -19.10
N GLN A 140 -1.74 -5.04 -20.03
CA GLN A 140 -1.26 -6.39 -20.37
C GLN A 140 0.10 -6.35 -21.07
N GLU A 141 0.30 -5.39 -21.99
CA GLU A 141 1.56 -5.16 -22.68
C GLU A 141 2.68 -4.81 -21.68
N LEU A 142 2.42 -3.84 -20.80
CA LEU A 142 3.37 -3.46 -19.74
C LEU A 142 3.71 -4.63 -18.81
N ALA A 143 2.72 -5.44 -18.44
CA ALA A 143 2.93 -6.62 -17.61
C ALA A 143 3.80 -7.66 -18.32
N ALA A 144 3.53 -7.92 -19.62
CA ALA A 144 4.31 -8.86 -20.42
C ALA A 144 5.77 -8.40 -20.60
N GLU A 145 6.00 -7.10 -20.82
CA GLU A 145 7.35 -6.51 -20.89
C GLU A 145 8.09 -6.67 -19.56
N GLN A 146 7.43 -6.41 -18.43
CA GLN A 146 8.01 -6.59 -17.10
C GLN A 146 8.35 -8.06 -16.83
N GLU A 147 7.49 -9.00 -17.20
CA GLU A 147 7.73 -10.44 -17.07
C GLU A 147 8.89 -10.91 -17.98
N ALA A 148 8.97 -10.39 -19.20
CA ALA A 148 10.09 -10.66 -20.11
C ALA A 148 11.42 -10.12 -19.55
N ARG A 149 11.43 -8.89 -19.02
CA ARG A 149 12.63 -8.31 -18.36
C ARG A 149 12.99 -9.09 -17.09
N ALA A 150 12.01 -9.50 -16.28
CA ALA A 150 12.23 -10.28 -15.06
C ALA A 150 12.75 -11.69 -15.33
N SER A 151 12.21 -12.39 -16.34
CA SER A 151 12.66 -13.73 -16.75
C SER A 151 14.09 -13.70 -17.30
N LYS A 152 14.43 -12.75 -18.19
CA LYS A 152 15.81 -12.53 -18.66
C LYS A 152 16.78 -12.35 -17.48
N ARG A 153 16.43 -11.51 -16.49
CA ARG A 153 17.25 -11.29 -15.28
C ARG A 153 17.34 -12.54 -14.39
N ALA A 154 16.26 -13.30 -14.25
CA ALA A 154 16.25 -14.56 -13.50
C ALA A 154 17.17 -15.60 -14.16
N ASP A 155 17.12 -15.74 -15.48
CA ASP A 155 17.96 -16.65 -16.25
C ASP A 155 19.45 -16.28 -16.15
N LYS A 156 19.79 -14.98 -16.26
CA LYS A 156 21.15 -14.48 -16.02
C LYS A 156 21.64 -14.89 -14.62
N ARG A 157 20.79 -14.75 -13.59
CA ARG A 157 21.13 -15.14 -12.21
C ARG A 157 21.26 -16.65 -12.02
N VAL A 158 20.43 -17.47 -12.67
CA VAL A 158 20.52 -18.94 -12.64
C VAL A 158 21.83 -19.39 -13.29
N LYS A 159 22.16 -18.85 -14.48
CA LYS A 159 23.43 -19.12 -15.16
C LYS A 159 24.65 -18.75 -14.30
N LYS A 160 24.64 -17.57 -13.67
CA LYS A 160 25.72 -17.12 -12.76
C LYS A 160 25.84 -18.03 -11.53
N LYS A 161 24.71 -18.46 -10.93
CA LYS A 161 24.70 -19.41 -9.81
C LYS A 161 25.27 -20.78 -10.24
N ALA A 162 24.92 -21.28 -11.42
CA ALA A 162 25.43 -22.54 -11.95
C ALA A 162 26.95 -22.49 -12.18
N LYS A 163 27.46 -21.43 -12.84
CA LYS A 163 28.91 -21.21 -13.01
C LYS A 163 29.66 -21.15 -11.67
N ARG A 164 29.14 -20.41 -10.68
CA ARG A 164 29.74 -20.34 -9.34
C ARG A 164 29.79 -21.70 -8.64
N LYS A 165 28.72 -22.52 -8.75
CA LYS A 165 28.70 -23.88 -8.21
C LYS A 165 29.69 -24.79 -8.91
N ALA A 166 29.80 -24.72 -10.24
CA ALA A 166 30.78 -25.49 -11.00
C ALA A 166 32.22 -25.13 -10.61
N ASN A 167 32.53 -23.83 -10.49
CA ASN A 167 33.86 -23.36 -10.07
C ASN A 167 34.18 -23.74 -8.62
N ALA A 168 33.19 -23.79 -7.73
CA ALA A 168 33.36 -24.25 -6.35
C ALA A 168 33.57 -25.78 -6.27
N ALA A 169 32.88 -26.56 -7.11
CA ALA A 169 33.02 -28.02 -7.17
C ALA A 169 34.31 -28.47 -7.86
N ALA A 170 34.82 -27.70 -8.83
CA ALA A 170 36.05 -27.98 -9.56
C ALA A 170 37.35 -27.69 -8.78
N GLY A 171 37.27 -27.33 -7.49
CA GLY A 171 38.42 -27.30 -6.59
C GLY A 171 39.56 -26.36 -7.02
N SER A 172 39.32 -25.05 -7.03
CA SER A 172 40.39 -24.07 -7.25
C SER A 172 41.19 -23.81 -5.97
N SER A 173 42.25 -24.58 -5.84
CA SER A 173 43.46 -24.33 -5.06
C SER A 173 44.28 -23.18 -5.67
N LYS A 174 43.81 -21.92 -5.58
CA LYS A 174 44.67 -20.76 -5.88
C LYS A 174 44.42 -19.58 -4.93
N LYS A 175 45.43 -19.32 -4.10
CA LYS A 175 45.60 -18.20 -3.17
C LYS A 175 45.53 -16.85 -3.93
N PRO A 176 45.04 -15.75 -3.32
CA PRO A 176 44.73 -14.52 -4.04
C PRO A 176 46.00 -13.82 -4.50
N LYS A 177 46.11 -13.61 -5.82
CA LYS A 177 46.92 -12.53 -6.39
C LYS A 177 45.95 -11.50 -6.96
N THR A 178 46.08 -10.29 -6.44
CA THR A 178 45.73 -9.03 -7.10
C THR A 178 46.13 -9.09 -8.58
N ASP A 179 45.14 -8.95 -9.46
CA ASP A 179 45.34 -8.56 -10.85
C ASP A 179 44.05 -7.92 -11.36
N GLU A 180 44.17 -6.66 -11.79
CA GLU A 180 43.24 -5.99 -12.68
C GLU A 180 43.07 -6.83 -13.94
N GLY A 181 41.84 -7.09 -14.40
CA GLY A 181 41.67 -7.72 -15.72
C GLY A 181 40.33 -8.40 -15.95
N GLY A 182 39.34 -7.59 -16.33
CA GLY A 182 38.32 -7.94 -17.32
C GLY A 182 37.49 -9.21 -17.10
N GLU A 183 36.30 -9.03 -16.52
CA GLU A 183 35.11 -9.70 -17.06
C GLU A 183 34.18 -8.56 -17.47
N GLY A 184 34.21 -8.23 -18.76
CA GLY A 184 33.37 -7.20 -19.36
C GLY A 184 31.93 -7.52 -19.04
N ASP A 185 31.37 -6.73 -18.13
CA ASP A 185 29.94 -6.50 -18.06
C ASP A 185 29.65 -5.67 -19.30
N GLU A 186 29.35 -6.36 -20.41
CA GLU A 186 28.57 -5.77 -21.50
C GLU A 186 27.21 -5.46 -20.89
N GLU A 187 27.15 -4.30 -20.23
CA GLU A 187 25.96 -3.47 -20.22
C GLU A 187 25.65 -3.16 -21.69
N GLU A 188 24.96 -4.08 -22.35
CA GLU A 188 24.07 -3.73 -23.45
C GLU A 188 23.07 -2.75 -22.83
N GLU A 189 23.33 -1.46 -23.06
CA GLU A 189 22.34 -0.39 -23.02
C GLU A 189 21.15 -0.89 -23.84
N ASP A 190 20.09 -1.34 -23.15
CA ASP A 190 18.76 -1.39 -23.75
C ASP A 190 18.35 0.07 -24.02
N ASP A 191 18.80 0.60 -25.17
CA ASP A 191 18.31 1.79 -25.85
C ASP A 191 16.87 1.46 -26.31
N ASP A 192 15.94 1.41 -25.34
CA ASP A 192 14.50 1.38 -25.57
C ASP A 192 14.00 2.83 -25.43
N GLU A 193 13.91 3.52 -26.57
CA GLU A 193 13.09 4.72 -26.76
C GLU A 193 11.58 4.37 -26.74
#